data_AF-A0A7S3Y1A8-F1
#
_entry.id   AF-A0A7S3Y1A8-F1
#
_cell.length_a   1.000
_cell.length_b   1.000
_cell.length_c   1.000
_cell.angle_alpha   90.00
_cell.angle_beta   90.00
_cell.angle_gamma   90.00
#
_symmetry.space_group_name_H-M   'P 1'
#
loop_
_entity.id
_entity.type
_entity.pdbx_description
1 polymer ?
#
loop_
_entity_poly.entity_id
_entity_poly.type
_entity_poly.pdbx_seq_one_letter_code
_entity_poly.pdbx_strand_id
1 'polypeptide(L)'
;MGTTCLTIVIIFCQIRLFFETSNFTWIMALLYSGSIFLWWMCWITISNWVDLGYLVYGNIDVVARSGPFWLSLIFSCTFCFMVTLIRQSTEVMLAPTRSHIGREVMAGHLDGEKLGREQAAAALVEQSQASGFGRARAKSSKEVLTEMLVGGNMVRVSSQKRPEIGRA
;
A
#
# COMPACT_ATOMS: atom_id res chain seq x y z
N MET A 1 -28.28 14.20 17.90
CA MET A 1 -27.16 15.17 17.95
C MET A 1 -25.98 14.64 18.75
N GLY A 2 -26.18 14.15 19.99
CA GLY A 2 -25.07 13.62 20.81
C GLY A 2 -24.24 12.52 20.14
N THR A 3 -24.89 11.60 19.43
CA THR A 3 -24.24 10.51 18.68
C THR A 3 -23.36 10.98 17.54
N THR A 4 -23.83 11.98 16.79
CA THR A 4 -23.06 12.65 15.74
C THR A 4 -21.80 13.28 16.31
N CYS A 5 -21.94 14.07 17.39
CA CYS A 5 -20.80 14.69 18.05
C CYS A 5 -19.79 13.64 18.56
N LEU A 6 -20.27 12.58 19.19
CA LEU A 6 -19.42 11.53 19.74
C LEU A 6 -18.68 10.75 18.63
N THR A 7 -19.35 10.47 17.50
CA THR A 7 -18.72 9.85 16.33
C THR A 7 -17.62 10.74 15.74
N ILE A 8 -17.86 12.04 15.64
CA ILE A 8 -16.85 13.01 15.19
C ILE A 8 -15.64 13.03 16.13
N VAL A 9 -15.85 13.01 17.45
CA VAL A 9 -14.77 12.98 18.44
C VAL A 9 -13.93 11.70 18.33
N ILE A 10 -14.58 10.54 18.16
CA ILE A 10 -13.89 9.26 17.99
C ILE A 10 -13.04 9.28 16.72
N ILE A 11 -13.61 9.70 15.58
CA ILE A 11 -12.87 9.77 14.31
C ILE A 11 -11.71 10.77 14.42
N PHE A 12 -11.93 11.92 15.05
CA PHE A 12 -10.89 12.91 15.28
C PHE A 12 -9.74 12.35 16.12
N CYS A 13 -10.05 11.63 17.20
CA CYS A 13 -9.05 10.98 18.03
C CYS A 13 -8.22 9.96 17.22
N GLN A 14 -8.87 9.18 16.36
CA GLN A 14 -8.19 8.20 15.51
C GLN A 14 -7.30 8.84 14.45
N ILE A 15 -7.75 9.91 13.79
CA ILE A 15 -6.94 10.66 12.83
C ILE A 15 -5.71 11.25 13.54
N ARG A 16 -5.87 11.79 14.75
CA ARG A 16 -4.75 12.35 15.51
C ARG A 16 -3.73 11.27 15.88
N LEU A 17 -4.19 10.12 16.40
CA LEU A 17 -3.34 8.97 16.70
C LEU A 17 -2.60 8.46 15.46
N PHE A 18 -3.27 8.45 14.31
CA PHE A 18 -2.67 8.08 13.03
C PHE A 18 -1.49 8.99 12.67
N PHE A 19 -1.64 10.30 12.85
CA PHE A 19 -0.59 11.28 12.56
C PHE A 19 0.57 11.30 13.55
N GLU A 20 0.32 10.92 14.80
CA GLU A 20 1.36 10.84 15.84
C GLU A 20 2.24 9.59 15.67
N THR A 21 1.74 8.59 14.95
CA THR A 21 2.44 7.32 14.72
C THR A 21 3.49 7.46 13.61
N SER A 22 4.76 7.62 13.99
CA SER A 22 5.89 7.81 13.06
C SER A 22 6.15 6.62 12.11
N ASN A 23 5.77 5.41 12.52
CA ASN A 23 5.97 4.16 11.77
C ASN A 23 4.62 3.50 11.45
N PHE A 24 4.14 3.70 10.24
CA PHE A 24 2.90 3.11 9.79
C PHE A 24 3.10 1.64 9.40
N THR A 25 2.56 0.73 10.21
CA THR A 25 2.54 -0.71 9.91
C THR A 25 1.13 -1.15 9.53
N TRP A 26 1.02 -2.21 8.72
CA TRP A 26 -0.27 -2.77 8.32
C TRP A 26 -1.10 -3.23 9.53
N ILE A 27 -0.45 -3.69 10.61
CA ILE A 27 -1.09 -4.09 11.87
C ILE A 27 -1.79 -2.89 12.52
N MET A 28 -1.12 -1.73 12.56
CA MET A 28 -1.74 -0.50 13.07
C MET A 28 -2.93 -0.08 12.19
N ALA A 29 -2.83 -0.21 10.87
CA ALA A 29 -3.94 0.05 9.96
C ALA A 29 -5.17 -0.84 10.27
N LEU A 30 -4.95 -2.12 10.57
CA LEU A 30 -6.02 -3.04 10.99
C LEU A 30 -6.60 -2.67 12.35
N LEU A 31 -5.78 -2.23 13.30
CA LEU A 31 -6.26 -1.78 14.60
C LEU A 31 -7.11 -0.51 14.50
N TYR A 32 -6.71 0.47 13.68
CA TYR A 32 -7.49 1.68 13.45
C TYR A 32 -8.82 1.40 12.75
N SER A 33 -8.80 0.63 11.66
CA SER A 33 -10.02 0.24 10.94
C SER A 33 -10.93 -0.63 11.82
N GLY A 34 -10.36 -1.58 12.57
CA GLY A 34 -11.07 -2.43 13.51
C GLY A 34 -11.75 -1.64 14.63
N SER A 35 -11.12 -0.57 15.14
CA SER A 35 -11.74 0.27 16.17
C SER A 35 -12.93 1.08 15.64
N ILE A 36 -12.83 1.65 14.43
CA ILE A 36 -13.97 2.34 13.79
C ILE A 36 -15.10 1.35 13.54
N PHE A 37 -14.78 0.15 13.05
CA PHE A 37 -15.74 -0.91 12.82
C PHE A 37 -16.43 -1.37 14.12
N LEU A 38 -15.65 -1.57 15.20
CA LEU A 38 -16.16 -1.94 16.52
C LEU A 38 -17.09 -0.86 17.08
N TRP A 39 -16.75 0.42 16.88
CA TRP A 39 -17.64 1.53 17.25
C TRP A 39 -18.98 1.45 16.51
N TRP A 40 -18.96 1.23 15.19
CA TRP A 40 -20.17 1.05 14.39
C TRP A 40 -21.02 -0.15 14.86
N MET A 41 -20.39 -1.29 15.12
CA MET A 41 -21.09 -2.48 15.61
C MET A 41 -21.68 -2.28 17.00
N CYS A 42 -20.96 -1.59 17.89
CA CYS A 42 -21.45 -1.23 19.21
C CYS A 42 -22.69 -0.33 19.10
N TRP A 43 -22.65 0.68 18.23
CA TRP A 43 -23.78 1.58 18.01
C TRP A 43 -25.02 0.84 17.47
N ILE A 44 -24.85 -0.02 16.46
CA ILE A 44 -25.94 -0.86 15.91
C ILE A 44 -26.51 -1.79 16.98
N THR A 45 -25.66 -2.41 17.80
CA THR A 45 -26.10 -3.35 18.83
C THR A 45 -26.89 -2.60 19.92
N ILE A 46 -26.38 -1.48 20.42
CA ILE A 46 -27.05 -0.69 21.45
C ILE A 46 -28.39 -0.13 20.94
N SER A 47 -28.47 0.33 19.69
CA SER A 47 -29.72 0.88 19.15
C SER A 47 -30.83 -0.16 19.01
N ASN A 48 -30.45 -1.44 18.79
CA ASN A 48 -31.40 -2.52 18.55
C ASN A 48 -31.77 -3.31 19.81
N TRP A 49 -30.86 -3.43 20.78
CA TRP A 49 -31.05 -4.30 21.95
C TRP A 49 -31.51 -3.56 23.20
N VAL A 50 -31.30 -2.24 23.26
CA VAL A 50 -31.67 -1.43 24.41
C VAL A 50 -32.80 -0.50 24.02
N ASP A 51 -33.99 -0.65 24.62
CA ASP A 51 -35.14 0.25 24.34
C ASP A 51 -34.82 1.72 24.65
N LEU A 52 -33.96 1.97 25.65
CA LEU A 52 -33.38 3.30 25.94
C LEU A 52 -32.41 3.79 24.85
N GLY A 53 -31.82 2.89 24.07
CA GLY A 53 -30.93 3.18 22.96
C GLY A 53 -31.61 4.04 21.90
N TYR A 54 -32.89 3.81 21.63
CA TYR A 54 -33.67 4.63 20.70
C TYR A 54 -33.81 6.08 21.18
N LEU A 55 -34.07 6.29 22.47
CA LEU A 55 -34.27 7.63 23.05
C LEU A 55 -32.95 8.42 23.10
N VAL A 56 -31.85 7.76 23.44
CA VAL A 56 -30.54 8.40 23.65
C VAL A 56 -29.76 8.55 22.34
N TYR A 57 -29.75 7.50 21.51
CA TYR A 57 -28.92 7.44 20.31
C TYR A 57 -29.70 7.80 19.02
N GLY A 58 -31.03 7.80 19.08
CA GLY A 58 -31.90 7.97 17.94
C GLY A 58 -32.02 6.71 17.10
N ASN A 59 -32.95 6.73 16.14
CA ASN A 59 -33.09 5.66 15.17
C ASN A 59 -31.89 5.66 14.21
N ILE A 60 -31.09 4.60 14.23
CA ILE A 60 -29.91 4.47 13.38
C ILE A 60 -30.25 4.52 11.89
N ASP A 61 -31.39 3.97 11.47
CA ASP A 61 -31.82 4.00 10.07
C ASP A 61 -32.08 5.43 9.60
N VAL A 62 -32.65 6.27 10.48
CA VAL A 62 -32.94 7.67 10.18
C VAL A 62 -31.63 8.46 10.10
N VAL A 63 -30.71 8.26 11.05
CA VAL A 63 -29.43 8.98 11.08
C VAL A 63 -28.53 8.56 9.92
N ALA A 64 -28.38 7.26 9.68
CA ALA A 64 -27.52 6.72 8.63
C ALA A 64 -28.03 7.02 7.22
N ARG A 65 -29.35 7.18 7.02
CA ARG A 65 -29.92 7.63 5.75
C ARG A 65 -29.90 9.15 5.57
N SER A 66 -29.65 9.91 6.64
CA SER A 66 -29.64 11.37 6.55
C SER A 66 -28.37 11.87 5.86
N GLY A 67 -28.53 12.52 4.71
CA GLY A 67 -27.44 13.20 4.02
C GLY A 67 -26.68 14.23 4.88
N PRO A 68 -27.38 15.07 5.68
CA PRO A 68 -26.73 16.04 6.56
C PRO A 68 -25.76 15.42 7.58
N PHE A 69 -26.03 14.21 8.07
CA PHE A 69 -25.12 13.50 8.97
C PHE A 69 -23.77 13.25 8.30
N TRP A 70 -23.76 12.64 7.12
CA TRP A 70 -22.53 12.34 6.39
C TRP A 70 -21.77 13.59 5.96
N LEU A 71 -22.49 14.63 5.51
CA LEU A 71 -21.87 15.90 5.15
C LEU A 71 -21.21 16.57 6.36
N SER A 72 -21.87 16.59 7.51
CA SER A 72 -21.29 17.14 8.74
C SER A 72 -20.05 16.36 9.17
N LEU A 73 -20.09 15.03 9.06
CA LEU A 73 -18.99 14.15 9.42
C LEU A 73 -17.77 14.38 8.50
N ILE A 74 -17.98 14.40 7.19
CA ILE A 74 -16.91 14.66 6.20
C ILE A 74 -16.33 16.06 6.39
N PHE A 75 -17.18 17.07 6.56
CA PHE A 75 -16.75 18.45 6.76
C PHE A 75 -15.91 18.61 8.03
N SER A 76 -16.39 18.08 9.17
CA SER A 76 -15.65 18.11 10.43
C SER A 76 -14.33 17.35 10.32
N CYS A 77 -14.31 16.16 9.71
CA CYS A 77 -13.07 15.41 9.51
C CYS A 77 -12.06 16.17 8.64
N THR A 78 -12.53 16.76 7.54
CA THR A 78 -11.68 17.52 6.61
C THR A 78 -11.10 18.75 7.27
N PHE A 79 -11.92 19.50 8.02
CA PHE A 79 -11.47 20.69 8.74
C PHE A 79 -10.42 20.33 9.80
N CYS A 80 -10.69 19.32 10.63
CA CYS A 80 -9.75 18.84 11.64
C CYS A 80 -8.43 18.33 11.03
N PHE A 81 -8.51 17.64 9.91
CA PHE A 81 -7.37 17.13 9.17
C PHE A 81 -6.51 18.27 8.61
N MET A 82 -7.14 19.28 8.00
CA MET A 82 -6.46 20.47 7.47
C MET A 82 -5.69 21.22 8.56
N VAL A 83 -6.30 21.45 9.73
CA VAL A 83 -5.64 22.13 10.85
C VAL A 83 -4.41 21.35 11.32
N THR A 84 -4.55 20.02 11.44
CA THR A 84 -3.45 19.14 11.87
C THR A 84 -2.32 19.12 10.84
N LEU A 85 -2.66 19.00 9.55
CA LEU A 85 -1.70 19.04 8.46
C LEU A 85 -0.95 20.37 8.39
N ILE A 86 -1.64 21.50 8.49
CA ILE A 86 -1.00 22.83 8.47
C ILE A 86 -0.04 22.97 9.64
N ARG A 87 -0.43 22.50 10.83
CA ARG A 87 0.45 22.53 12.00
C ARG A 87 1.69 21.66 11.81
N GLN A 88 1.51 20.41 11.38
CA GLN A 88 2.64 19.50 11.19
C GLN A 88 3.55 19.93 10.05
N SER A 89 2.99 20.43 8.95
CA SER A 89 3.79 20.92 7.82
C SER A 89 4.60 22.15 8.20
N THR A 90 4.01 23.08 8.95
CA THR A 90 4.74 24.27 9.43
C THR A 90 5.82 23.90 10.46
N GLU A 91 5.55 22.95 11.37
CA GLU A 91 6.56 22.43 12.31
C GLU A 91 7.75 21.80 11.56
N VAL A 92 7.50 20.98 10.53
CA VAL A 92 8.55 20.33 9.73
C VAL A 92 9.32 21.35 8.88
N MET A 93 8.64 22.33 8.26
CA MET A 93 9.29 23.32 7.39
C MET A 93 10.11 24.36 8.16
N LEU A 94 9.63 24.85 9.30
CA LEU A 94 10.26 25.96 10.02
C LEU A 94 11.32 25.49 11.03
N ALA A 95 11.16 24.29 11.60
CA ALA A 95 12.05 23.77 12.64
C ALA A 95 12.28 22.26 12.48
N PRO A 96 12.96 21.82 11.40
CA PRO A 96 13.17 20.41 11.14
C PRO A 96 14.00 19.77 12.26
N THR A 97 13.45 18.71 12.88
CA THR A 97 14.20 17.91 13.84
C THR A 97 15.25 17.05 13.13
N ARG A 98 16.32 16.65 13.84
CA ARG A 98 17.36 15.76 13.31
C ARG A 98 16.81 14.46 12.72
N SER A 99 15.69 13.98 13.26
CA SER A 99 15.01 12.77 12.77
C SER A 99 14.39 12.97 11.38
N HIS A 100 13.86 14.16 11.07
CA HIS A 100 13.34 14.49 9.74
C HIS A 100 14.47 14.56 8.72
N ILE A 101 15.55 15.27 9.04
CA ILE A 101 16.74 15.38 8.17
C ILE A 101 17.31 13.99 7.86
N GLY A 102 17.44 13.13 8.87
CA GLY A 102 17.93 11.76 8.68
C GLY A 102 17.04 10.92 7.76
N ARG A 103 15.71 11.05 7.88
CA ARG A 103 14.76 10.35 7.00
C ARG A 103 14.85 10.85 5.56
N GLU A 104 14.98 12.15 5.33
CA GLU A 104 15.12 12.73 3.99
C GLU A 104 16.43 12.31 3.31
N VAL A 105 17.54 12.32 4.05
CA VAL A 105 18.85 11.88 3.55
C VAL A 105 18.82 10.39 3.21
N MET A 106 18.24 9.56 4.08
CA MET A 106 18.13 8.11 3.84
C MET A 106 17.21 7.78 2.66
N ALA A 107 16.08 8.48 2.52
CA ALA A 107 15.20 8.35 1.37
C ALA A 107 15.92 8.74 0.07
N GLY A 108 16.62 9.87 0.06
CA GLY A 108 17.42 10.31 -1.08
C GLY A 108 18.52 9.32 -1.47
N HIS A 109 19.15 8.66 -0.49
CA HIS A 109 20.16 7.63 -0.75
C HIS A 109 19.55 6.37 -1.40
N LEU A 110 18.42 5.88 -0.87
CA LEU A 110 17.71 4.71 -1.41
C LEU A 110 17.21 4.95 -2.83
N ASP A 111 16.71 6.15 -3.12
CA ASP A 111 16.23 6.51 -4.45
C ASP A 111 17.38 6.72 -5.44
N GLY A 112 18.50 7.30 -4.99
CA GLY A 112 19.73 7.40 -5.77
C GLY A 112 20.31 6.04 -6.15
N GLU A 113 20.30 5.07 -5.22
CA GLU A 113 20.78 3.71 -5.48
C GLU A 113 19.90 2.97 -6.50
N LYS A 114 18.58 3.14 -6.41
CA LYS A 114 17.65 2.58 -7.40
C LYS A 114 17.90 3.14 -8.80
N LEU A 115 18.00 4.47 -8.93
CA LEU A 115 18.29 5.12 -10.21
C LEU A 115 19.62 4.63 -10.79
N GLY A 116 20.66 4.49 -9.97
CA GLY A 116 21.97 3.99 -10.40
C GLY A 116 21.92 2.55 -10.92
N ARG A 117 21.13 1.67 -10.28
CA ARG A 117 20.94 0.29 -10.76
C ARG A 117 20.17 0.24 -12.08
N GLU A 118 19.13 1.05 -12.24
CA GLU A 118 18.36 1.11 -13.49
C GLU A 118 19.21 1.64 -14.65
N GLN A 119 20.04 2.65 -14.41
CA GLN A 119 20.97 3.18 -15.41
C GLN A 119 22.06 2.17 -15.78
N ALA A 120 22.63 1.45 -14.80
CA ALA A 120 23.61 0.40 -15.05
C ALA A 120 22.99 -0.78 -15.83
N ALA A 121 21.75 -1.15 -15.53
CA ALA A 121 21.01 -2.17 -16.28
C ALA A 121 20.72 -1.72 -17.72
N ALA A 122 20.33 -0.47 -17.92
CA ALA A 122 20.11 0.09 -19.26
C ALA A 122 21.40 0.12 -20.09
N ALA A 123 22.53 0.52 -19.50
CA ALA A 123 23.83 0.52 -20.16
C ALA A 123 24.31 -0.88 -20.55
N LEU A 124 24.05 -1.90 -19.72
CA LEU A 124 24.34 -3.30 -20.05
C LEU A 124 23.48 -3.82 -21.21
N VAL A 125 22.21 -3.43 -21.27
CA VAL A 125 21.33 -3.77 -22.40
C VAL A 125 21.82 -3.12 -23.68
N GLU A 126 22.21 -1.85 -23.63
CA GLU A 126 22.76 -1.12 -24.77
C GLU A 126 24.08 -1.72 -25.25
N GLN A 127 24.98 -2.09 -24.33
CA GLN A 127 26.24 -2.78 -24.65
C GLN A 127 26.02 -4.18 -25.23
N SER A 128 24.98 -4.90 -24.78
CA SER A 128 24.58 -6.20 -25.35
C SER A 128 23.99 -6.08 -26.76
N GLN A 129 23.34 -4.96 -27.08
CA GLN A 129 22.85 -4.65 -28.42
C GLN A 129 23.98 -4.18 -29.36
N ALA A 130 24.88 -3.33 -28.85
CA ALA A 130 26.02 -2.79 -29.59
C ALA A 130 27.09 -3.86 -29.90
N SER A 131 27.29 -4.83 -29.01
CA SER A 131 28.28 -5.92 -29.23
C SER A 131 27.86 -6.97 -30.26
N GLY A 132 26.66 -6.89 -30.84
CA GLY A 132 26.25 -7.70 -32.00
C GLY A 132 26.18 -9.23 -31.76
N PHE A 133 26.53 -9.72 -30.57
CA PHE A 133 26.66 -11.14 -30.26
C PHE A 133 25.30 -11.87 -30.14
N GLY A 134 24.21 -11.12 -29.98
CA GLY A 134 22.85 -11.68 -29.88
C GLY A 134 22.16 -11.96 -31.21
N ARG A 135 22.63 -11.37 -32.33
CA ARG A 135 21.95 -11.53 -33.64
C ARG A 135 22.32 -12.83 -34.37
N ALA A 136 23.47 -13.41 -34.06
CA ALA A 136 23.92 -14.66 -34.68
C ALA A 136 23.26 -15.91 -34.05
N ARG A 137 22.91 -15.90 -32.75
CA ARG A 137 22.31 -17.06 -32.09
C ARG A 137 20.80 -17.20 -32.30
N ALA A 138 20.10 -16.11 -32.62
CA ALA A 138 18.66 -16.12 -32.86
C ALA A 138 18.26 -16.59 -34.28
N LYS A 139 19.17 -16.51 -35.27
CA LYS A 139 18.91 -17.04 -36.62
C LYS A 139 19.12 -18.55 -36.72
N SER A 140 20.10 -19.10 -36.01
CA SER A 140 20.38 -20.55 -36.04
C SER A 140 19.27 -21.38 -35.38
N SER A 141 18.58 -20.88 -34.35
CA SER A 141 17.53 -21.66 -33.67
C SER A 141 16.25 -21.83 -34.51
N LYS A 142 15.91 -20.87 -35.39
CA LYS A 142 14.74 -21.01 -36.27
C LYS A 142 15.00 -21.95 -37.45
N GLU A 143 16.20 -21.95 -38.01
CA GLU A 143 16.56 -22.90 -39.08
C GLU A 143 16.69 -24.33 -38.53
N VAL A 144 17.28 -24.49 -37.35
CA VAL A 144 17.42 -25.81 -36.70
C VAL A 144 16.06 -26.39 -36.27
N LEU A 145 15.08 -25.57 -35.88
CA LEU A 145 13.74 -26.07 -35.55
C LEU A 145 12.89 -26.40 -36.80
N THR A 146 13.18 -25.76 -37.93
CA THR A 146 12.42 -25.98 -39.18
C THR A 146 12.89 -27.25 -39.89
N GLU A 147 14.17 -27.64 -39.77
CA GLU A 147 14.64 -28.94 -40.26
C GLU A 147 14.14 -30.13 -39.42
N MET A 148 13.88 -29.95 -38.12
CA MET A 148 13.32 -31.02 -37.27
C MET A 148 11.83 -31.32 -37.52
N LEU A 149 11.10 -30.42 -38.18
CA LEU A 149 9.67 -30.60 -38.47
C LEU A 149 9.39 -31.20 -39.86
N VAL A 150 10.36 -31.23 -40.76
CA VAL A 150 10.21 -31.79 -42.12
C VAL A 150 10.65 -33.26 -42.19
N GLY A 151 11.50 -33.72 -41.28
CA GLY A 151 11.87 -35.13 -41.14
C GLY A 151 10.99 -35.83 -40.11
N GLY A 152 9.81 -36.30 -40.50
CA GLY A 152 8.89 -37.02 -39.65
C GLY A 152 9.53 -38.25 -38.97
N ASN A 153 10.02 -38.06 -37.75
CA ASN A 153 10.11 -39.10 -36.73
C ASN A 153 10.31 -38.43 -35.38
N MET A 154 9.31 -38.56 -34.52
CA MET A 154 9.29 -38.02 -33.17
C MET A 154 10.26 -38.83 -32.29
N VAL A 155 11.54 -38.50 -32.33
CA VAL A 155 12.52 -39.09 -31.41
C VAL A 155 12.32 -38.46 -30.04
N ARG A 156 11.67 -39.22 -29.15
CA ARG A 156 11.52 -38.93 -27.73
C ARG A 156 12.91 -38.83 -27.11
N VAL A 157 13.40 -37.62 -26.89
CA VAL A 157 14.63 -37.40 -26.10
C VAL A 157 14.29 -37.70 -24.65
N SER A 158 14.68 -38.90 -24.20
CA SER A 158 14.59 -39.31 -22.80
C SER A 158 15.43 -38.37 -21.95
N SER A 159 14.79 -37.77 -20.94
CA SER A 159 15.42 -36.93 -19.92
C SER A 159 16.59 -37.68 -19.27
N GLN A 160 17.82 -37.24 -19.58
CA GLN A 160 19.05 -37.81 -19.05
C GLN A 160 19.24 -37.32 -17.61
N LYS A 161 19.19 -38.30 -16.70
CA LYS A 161 19.34 -38.19 -15.25
C LYS A 161 20.62 -37.43 -14.87
N ARG A 162 20.49 -36.38 -14.07
CA ARG A 162 21.59 -35.60 -13.48
C ARG A 162 22.32 -36.45 -12.43
N PRO A 163 23.65 -36.64 -12.48
CA PRO A 163 24.37 -37.27 -11.39
C PRO A 163 24.53 -36.29 -10.22
N GLU A 164 24.18 -36.76 -9.02
CA GLU A 164 24.47 -36.08 -7.76
C GLU A 164 25.98 -36.13 -7.50
N ILE A 165 26.59 -34.95 -7.38
CA ILE A 165 27.96 -34.81 -6.90
C ILE A 165 27.86 -34.59 -5.40
N GLY A 166 28.09 -35.68 -4.64
CA GLY A 166 28.38 -35.60 -3.21
C GLY A 166 29.69 -34.85 -2.96
N ARG A 167 29.69 -34.01 -1.93
CA ARG A 167 30.92 -33.54 -1.29
C ARG A 167 30.86 -33.95 0.18
N ALA A 168 31.92 -34.66 0.56
CA ALA A 168 32.33 -34.98 1.91
C ALA A 168 32.75 -33.72 2.68
#